data_AF-A0A6I6US63-F1
#
_entry.id   AF-A0A6I6US63-F1
#
_cell.length_a   1.000
_cell.length_b   1.000
_cell.length_c   1.000
_cell.angle_alpha   90.00
_cell.angle_beta   90.00
_cell.angle_gamma   90.00
#
_symmetry.space_group_name_H-M   'P 1'
#
loop_
_entity.id
_entity.type
_entity.pdbx_description
1 polymer ?
#
loop_
_entity_poly.entity_id
_entity_poly.type
_entity_poly.pdbx_seq_one_letter_code
_entity_poly.pdbx_strand_id
1 'polypeptide(L)'
;MIIIENESTPKELPNLTAVEENIFTTLKESPTEYRYRNLPELKYELKVRERIISNAKKMNESDATFSAFEHSKFNPTFWTKTPYGYQLKESKLPSDAIDDIFTNSSAYSFECVTSIVLLYYKSILDTIKPSYFDELYSHLLVWGHNYDDDLPMITYKGLDYIPGDVYYFFNPDFEDPIWMGENSVFIKEDQYFGHGVGLMTHDEMIEALNTLRKKDATKSAYLLEQVTRLKFSDLYRYT
;
A
#
# COMPACT_ATOMS: atom_id res chain seq x y z
N MET A 1 -13.33 10.86 -12.97
CA MET A 1 -13.33 12.16 -13.67
C MET A 1 -12.26 13.03 -13.03
N ILE A 2 -11.24 13.39 -13.82
CA ILE A 2 -10.16 14.28 -13.35
C ILE A 2 -10.62 15.74 -13.49
N ILE A 3 -10.38 16.53 -12.44
CA ILE A 3 -10.65 17.97 -12.39
C ILE A 3 -9.35 18.67 -11.97
N ILE A 4 -8.84 19.57 -12.80
CA ILE A 4 -7.70 20.43 -12.47
C ILE A 4 -8.22 21.83 -12.18
N GLU A 5 -7.84 22.41 -11.03
CA GLU A 5 -8.25 23.75 -10.66
C GLU A 5 -7.81 24.78 -11.71
N ASN A 6 -8.76 25.60 -12.17
CA ASN A 6 -8.55 26.68 -13.14
C ASN A 6 -8.00 26.25 -14.52
N GLU A 7 -7.97 24.95 -14.84
CA GLU A 7 -7.48 24.43 -16.10
C GLU A 7 -8.42 23.36 -16.68
N SER A 8 -8.44 23.22 -18.01
CA SER A 8 -9.13 22.10 -18.65
C SER A 8 -8.31 20.82 -18.47
N THR A 9 -8.95 19.73 -18.02
CA THR A 9 -8.33 18.41 -17.97
C THR A 9 -7.77 18.03 -19.34
N PRO A 10 -6.46 17.72 -19.45
CA PRO A 10 -5.86 17.38 -20.73
C PRO A 10 -6.44 16.07 -21.26
N LYS A 11 -6.64 15.99 -22.58
CA LYS A 11 -7.13 14.75 -23.23
C LYS A 11 -6.13 13.61 -23.11
N GLU A 12 -4.85 13.95 -23.18
CA GLU A 12 -3.68 13.07 -23.15
C GLU A 12 -2.54 13.76 -22.37
N LEU A 13 -1.67 12.96 -21.77
CA LEU A 13 -0.47 13.43 -21.08
C LEU A 13 0.77 12.84 -21.76
N PRO A 14 1.72 13.68 -22.23
CA PRO A 14 2.92 13.16 -22.87
C PRO A 14 3.88 12.55 -21.84
N ASN A 15 4.67 11.57 -22.29
CA ASN A 15 5.74 10.91 -21.54
C ASN A 15 5.28 10.10 -20.32
N LEU A 16 4.09 9.52 -20.35
CA LEU A 16 3.67 8.54 -19.36
C LEU A 16 4.28 7.16 -19.66
N THR A 17 4.60 6.40 -18.61
CA THR A 17 4.83 4.96 -18.77
C THR A 17 3.50 4.25 -19.07
N ALA A 18 3.55 3.00 -19.54
CA ALA A 18 2.33 2.22 -19.78
C ALA A 18 1.50 2.02 -18.50
N VAL A 19 2.14 1.97 -17.32
CA VAL A 19 1.44 1.87 -16.03
C VAL A 19 0.75 3.19 -15.69
N GLU A 20 1.45 4.32 -15.84
CA GLU A 20 0.88 5.64 -15.62
C GLU A 20 -0.25 5.96 -16.60
N GLU A 21 -0.15 5.52 -17.86
CA GLU A 21 -1.21 5.68 -18.87
C GLU A 21 -2.47 4.90 -18.50
N ASN A 22 -2.32 3.66 -17.99
CA ASN A 22 -3.43 2.88 -17.48
C ASN A 22 -4.09 3.54 -16.26
N ILE A 23 -3.29 4.03 -15.31
CA ILE A 23 -3.80 4.76 -14.13
C ILE A 23 -4.56 6.01 -14.58
N PHE A 24 -3.97 6.81 -15.47
CA PHE A 24 -4.58 8.05 -15.98
C PHE A 24 -5.91 7.78 -16.69
N THR A 25 -5.95 6.74 -17.53
CA THR A 25 -7.18 6.32 -18.22
C THR A 25 -8.25 5.90 -17.21
N THR A 26 -7.89 5.10 -16.21
CA THR A 26 -8.85 4.65 -15.18
C THR A 26 -9.38 5.82 -14.34
N LEU A 27 -8.53 6.78 -13.95
CA LEU A 27 -8.95 8.00 -13.24
C LEU A 27 -9.90 8.87 -14.07
N LYS A 28 -9.64 8.97 -15.38
CA LYS A 28 -10.46 9.72 -16.33
C LYS A 28 -11.83 9.09 -16.51
N GLU A 29 -11.90 7.77 -16.62
CA GLU A 29 -13.12 6.98 -16.85
C GLU A 29 -13.94 6.74 -15.58
N SER A 30 -13.32 6.80 -14.40
CA SER A 30 -14.00 6.62 -13.11
C SER A 30 -15.15 7.63 -12.92
N PRO A 31 -16.29 7.24 -12.33
CA PRO A 31 -17.37 8.17 -12.00
C PRO A 31 -17.02 9.10 -10.83
N THR A 32 -15.99 8.77 -10.04
CA THR A 32 -15.51 9.55 -8.90
C THR A 32 -14.75 10.79 -9.37
N GLU A 33 -14.96 11.93 -8.72
CA GLU A 33 -14.20 13.16 -9.00
C GLU A 33 -12.84 13.14 -8.29
N TYR A 34 -11.76 13.29 -9.06
CA TYR A 34 -10.39 13.44 -8.55
C TYR A 34 -9.92 14.85 -8.84
N ARG A 35 -9.68 15.63 -7.78
CA ARG A 35 -9.38 17.07 -7.86
C ARG A 35 -7.91 17.32 -7.60
N TYR A 36 -7.31 18.14 -8.45
CA TYR A 36 -5.89 18.52 -8.42
C TYR A 36 -5.74 20.03 -8.54
N ARG A 37 -4.80 20.62 -7.80
CA ARG A 37 -4.46 22.06 -7.88
C ARG A 37 -3.82 22.43 -9.21
N ASN A 38 -3.07 21.51 -9.79
CA ASN A 38 -2.35 21.71 -11.04
C ASN A 38 -1.96 20.35 -11.67
N LEU A 39 -1.49 20.38 -12.92
CA LEU A 39 -1.06 19.18 -13.62
C LEU A 39 0.11 18.43 -12.94
N PRO A 40 1.14 19.09 -12.39
CA PRO A 40 2.19 18.41 -11.63
C PRO A 40 1.68 17.54 -10.46
N GLU A 41 0.64 17.97 -9.75
CA GLU A 41 0.04 17.17 -8.66
C GLU A 41 -0.58 15.87 -9.18
N LEU A 42 -1.29 15.92 -10.32
CA LEU A 42 -1.80 14.72 -10.98
C LEU A 42 -0.63 13.79 -11.36
N LYS A 43 0.42 14.32 -11.98
CA LYS A 43 1.61 13.51 -12.36
C LYS A 43 2.29 12.89 -11.13
N TYR A 44 2.29 13.58 -10.00
CA TYR A 44 2.79 13.02 -8.75
C TYR A 44 1.97 11.81 -8.29
N GLU A 45 0.63 11.89 -8.29
CA GLU A 45 -0.21 10.73 -7.97
C GLU A 45 0.05 9.55 -8.92
N LEU A 46 0.13 9.79 -10.24
CA LEU A 46 0.43 8.74 -11.22
C LEU A 46 1.74 8.02 -10.88
N LYS A 47 2.79 8.79 -10.57
CA LYS A 47 4.11 8.25 -10.21
C LYS A 47 4.08 7.47 -8.90
N VAL A 48 3.42 7.98 -7.85
CA VAL A 48 3.33 7.24 -6.57
C VAL A 48 2.56 5.93 -6.74
N ARG A 49 1.45 5.94 -7.48
CA ARG A 49 0.67 4.73 -7.78
C ARG A 49 1.47 3.70 -8.58
N GLU A 50 2.25 4.13 -9.57
CA GLU A 50 3.19 3.25 -10.27
C GLU A 50 4.19 2.62 -9.29
N ARG A 51 4.73 3.39 -8.34
CA ARG A 51 5.65 2.87 -7.31
C ARG A 51 4.98 1.90 -6.36
N ILE A 52 3.74 2.14 -5.95
CA ILE A 52 2.95 1.19 -5.13
C ILE A 52 2.85 -0.15 -5.85
N ILE A 53 2.47 -0.14 -7.13
CA ILE A 53 2.35 -1.35 -7.95
C ILE A 53 3.70 -2.07 -8.10
N SER A 54 4.76 -1.31 -8.40
CA SER A 54 6.10 -1.88 -8.56
C SER A 54 6.62 -2.51 -7.27
N ASN A 55 6.44 -1.82 -6.14
CA ASN A 55 6.93 -2.29 -4.84
C ASN A 55 6.08 -3.45 -4.30
N ALA A 56 4.78 -3.51 -4.59
CA ALA A 56 3.94 -4.67 -4.28
C ALA A 56 4.43 -5.93 -5.00
N LYS A 57 4.77 -5.82 -6.29
CA LYS A 57 5.38 -6.93 -7.05
C LYS A 57 6.74 -7.35 -6.49
N LYS A 58 7.61 -6.39 -6.15
CA LYS A 58 8.90 -6.69 -5.51
C LYS A 58 8.71 -7.41 -4.17
N MET A 59 7.75 -6.98 -3.35
CA MET A 59 7.47 -7.62 -2.07
C MET A 59 6.97 -9.05 -2.26
N ASN A 60 6.11 -9.29 -3.26
CA ASN A 60 5.65 -10.63 -3.64
C ASN A 60 6.79 -11.56 -4.05
N GLU A 61 7.81 -11.03 -4.72
CA GLU A 61 9.00 -11.77 -5.18
C GLU A 61 10.10 -11.88 -4.10
N SER A 62 9.88 -11.28 -2.93
CA SER A 62 10.87 -11.18 -1.86
C SER A 62 10.83 -12.37 -0.90
N ASP A 63 11.83 -12.47 -0.03
CA ASP A 63 11.90 -13.47 1.04
C ASP A 63 11.19 -13.00 2.33
N ALA A 64 10.51 -11.85 2.31
CA ALA A 64 9.74 -11.38 3.46
C ALA A 64 8.53 -12.28 3.68
N THR A 65 8.30 -12.68 4.93
CA THR A 65 7.25 -13.67 5.27
C THR A 65 6.10 -13.08 6.06
N PHE A 66 4.93 -13.71 5.98
CA PHE A 66 3.78 -13.33 6.79
C PHE A 66 3.96 -13.81 8.24
N SER A 67 3.69 -12.95 9.22
CA SER A 67 3.81 -13.33 10.64
C SER A 67 3.01 -12.43 11.58
N ALA A 68 2.44 -13.05 12.62
CA ALA A 68 1.84 -12.36 13.76
C ALA A 68 2.88 -11.55 14.55
N PHE A 69 2.43 -10.61 15.39
CA PHE A 69 3.36 -9.75 16.13
C PHE A 69 4.30 -10.51 17.06
N GLU A 70 3.83 -11.59 17.67
CA GLU A 70 4.65 -12.36 18.59
C GLU A 70 5.91 -12.92 17.89
N HIS A 71 5.75 -13.40 16.65
CA HIS A 71 6.78 -14.10 15.89
C HIS A 71 7.37 -13.26 14.75
N SER A 72 6.95 -12.00 14.60
CA SER A 72 7.47 -11.09 13.59
C SER A 72 8.95 -10.76 13.81
N LYS A 73 9.62 -10.41 12.71
CA LYS A 73 11.04 -10.09 12.66
C LYS A 73 11.26 -8.86 11.80
N PHE A 74 12.17 -8.00 12.24
CA PHE A 74 12.74 -6.91 11.45
C PHE A 74 14.25 -6.92 11.68
N ASN A 75 15.04 -6.47 10.71
CA ASN A 75 16.50 -6.45 10.84
C ASN A 75 16.93 -5.64 12.08
N PRO A 76 17.58 -6.26 13.08
CA PRO A 76 17.96 -5.58 14.31
C PRO A 76 19.06 -4.53 14.10
N THR A 77 19.65 -4.44 12.91
CA THR A 77 20.53 -3.32 12.55
C THR A 77 19.77 -2.00 12.56
N PHE A 78 18.51 -2.00 12.11
CA PHE A 78 17.68 -0.81 11.94
C PHE A 78 16.63 -0.66 13.02
N TRP A 79 16.02 -1.78 13.44
CA TRP A 79 14.78 -1.77 14.20
C TRP A 79 14.95 -2.33 15.61
N THR A 80 14.16 -1.78 16.55
CA THR A 80 14.00 -2.29 17.91
C THR A 80 12.56 -2.71 18.11
N LYS A 81 12.33 -3.99 18.45
CA LYS A 81 10.98 -4.49 18.76
C LYS A 81 10.56 -3.96 20.13
N THR A 82 9.44 -3.25 20.17
CA THR A 82 8.80 -2.71 21.39
C THR A 82 7.43 -3.35 21.58
N PRO A 83 6.72 -3.14 22.71
CA PRO A 83 5.33 -3.59 22.83
C PRO A 83 4.36 -2.94 21.83
N TYR A 84 4.74 -1.83 21.19
CA TYR A 84 3.88 -1.05 20.29
C TYR A 84 4.20 -1.26 18.81
N GLY A 85 5.34 -1.89 18.50
CA GLY A 85 5.79 -2.13 17.13
C GLY A 85 7.31 -2.08 16.97
N TYR A 86 7.78 -1.95 15.73
CA TYR A 86 9.19 -1.83 15.42
C TYR A 86 9.59 -0.37 15.33
N GLN A 87 10.39 0.08 16.30
CA GLN A 87 10.89 1.43 16.37
C GLN A 87 12.23 1.54 15.66
N LEU A 88 12.38 2.51 14.77
CA LEU A 88 13.64 2.85 14.14
C LEU A 88 14.65 3.32 15.20
N LYS A 89 15.90 2.86 15.08
CA LYS A 89 16.99 3.29 15.96
C LYS A 89 17.38 4.74 15.64
N GLU A 90 17.59 5.55 16.67
CA GLU A 90 17.88 7.00 16.55
C GLU A 90 19.05 7.36 15.62
N SER A 91 20.03 6.46 15.46
CA SER A 91 21.20 6.69 14.61
C SER A 91 21.04 6.22 13.16
N LYS A 92 19.84 5.80 12.76
CA LYS A 92 19.55 5.23 11.44
C LYS A 92 18.65 6.16 10.63
N LEU A 93 18.93 6.21 9.33
CA LEU A 93 18.10 6.96 8.39
C LEU A 93 16.83 6.17 8.08
N PRO A 94 15.65 6.81 8.07
CA PRO A 94 14.39 6.20 7.64
C PRO A 94 14.48 5.60 6.23
N SER A 95 15.10 6.31 5.29
CA SER A 95 15.29 5.84 3.92
C SER A 95 16.06 4.52 3.85
N ASP A 96 17.22 4.44 4.51
CA ASP A 96 18.03 3.21 4.58
C ASP A 96 17.24 2.05 5.21
N ALA A 97 16.49 2.32 6.28
CA ALA A 97 15.73 1.29 7.00
C ALA A 97 14.56 0.73 6.18
N ILE A 98 13.89 1.59 5.39
CA ILE A 98 12.82 1.18 4.48
C ILE A 98 13.41 0.45 3.26
N ASP A 99 14.53 0.89 2.71
CA ASP A 99 15.20 0.19 1.61
C ASP A 99 15.70 -1.20 2.02
N ASP A 100 16.17 -1.35 3.26
CA ASP A 100 16.61 -2.64 3.81
C ASP A 100 15.51 -3.69 3.79
N ILE A 101 14.24 -3.30 3.97
CA ILE A 101 13.09 -4.23 3.92
C ILE A 101 12.96 -4.88 2.55
N PHE A 102 13.21 -4.12 1.48
CA PHE A 102 13.05 -4.60 0.11
C PHE A 102 14.31 -5.26 -0.45
N THR A 103 15.47 -5.01 0.16
CA THR A 103 16.77 -5.54 -0.30
C THR A 103 17.29 -6.70 0.56
N ASN A 104 16.96 -6.74 1.84
CA ASN A 104 17.31 -7.79 2.80
C ASN A 104 16.05 -8.46 3.38
N SER A 105 15.05 -8.68 2.52
CA SER A 105 13.70 -9.12 2.86
C SER A 105 13.61 -10.38 3.72
N SER A 106 14.56 -11.30 3.62
CA SER A 106 14.62 -12.51 4.47
C SER A 106 14.79 -12.22 5.97
N ALA A 107 15.23 -11.01 6.34
CA ALA A 107 15.30 -10.55 7.73
C ALA A 107 13.95 -10.06 8.28
N TYR A 108 12.89 -10.08 7.46
CA TYR A 108 11.62 -9.44 7.76
C TYR A 108 10.44 -10.40 7.72
N SER A 109 9.57 -10.28 8.72
CA SER A 109 8.26 -10.91 8.73
C SER A 109 7.24 -10.05 9.47
N PHE A 110 6.07 -9.85 8.85
CA PHE A 110 5.04 -8.91 9.30
C PHE A 110 3.65 -9.27 8.75
N GLU A 111 2.61 -8.63 9.28
CA GLU A 111 1.21 -8.86 8.90
C GLU A 111 0.74 -7.90 7.78
N CYS A 112 -0.49 -8.10 7.29
CA CYS A 112 -1.00 -7.46 6.08
C CYS A 112 -1.13 -5.93 6.18
N VAL A 113 -1.51 -5.36 7.33
CA VAL A 113 -1.60 -3.90 7.52
C VAL A 113 -0.20 -3.27 7.46
N THR A 114 0.76 -3.84 8.18
CA THR A 114 2.18 -3.43 8.15
C THR A 114 2.72 -3.49 6.72
N SER A 115 2.36 -4.51 5.93
CA SER A 115 2.80 -4.60 4.53
C SER A 115 2.37 -3.39 3.70
N ILE A 116 1.12 -2.90 3.88
CA ILE A 116 0.62 -1.72 3.16
C ILE A 116 1.36 -0.45 3.59
N VAL A 117 1.58 -0.28 4.89
CA VAL A 117 2.34 0.85 5.44
C VAL A 117 3.75 0.90 4.85
N LEU A 118 4.45 -0.24 4.80
CA LEU A 118 5.79 -0.35 4.23
C LEU A 118 5.82 -0.09 2.72
N LEU A 119 4.81 -0.56 1.98
CA LEU A 119 4.65 -0.26 0.56
C LEU A 119 4.45 1.24 0.31
N TYR A 120 3.65 1.91 1.14
CA TYR A 120 3.46 3.35 1.03
C TYR A 120 4.72 4.13 1.34
N TYR A 121 5.42 3.82 2.45
CA TYR A 121 6.71 4.46 2.75
C TYR A 121 7.70 4.30 1.61
N LYS A 122 7.88 3.07 1.11
CA LYS A 122 8.82 2.81 0.02
C LYS A 122 8.43 3.53 -1.26
N SER A 123 7.14 3.64 -1.55
CA SER A 123 6.65 4.32 -2.76
C SER A 123 6.79 5.83 -2.68
N ILE A 124 6.65 6.42 -1.48
CA ILE A 124 6.95 7.83 -1.24
C ILE A 124 8.45 8.07 -1.39
N LEU A 125 9.29 7.25 -0.73
CA LEU A 125 10.75 7.31 -0.82
C LEU A 125 11.25 7.25 -2.27
N ASP A 126 10.67 6.37 -3.10
CA ASP A 126 11.01 6.24 -4.52
C ASP A 126 10.53 7.43 -5.39
N THR A 127 9.73 8.33 -4.83
CA THR A 127 9.12 9.44 -5.57
C THR A 127 9.70 10.80 -5.20
N ILE A 128 10.09 11.01 -3.94
CA ILE A 128 10.64 12.27 -3.41
C ILE A 128 12.16 12.17 -3.18
N LYS A 129 12.80 13.27 -2.74
CA LYS A 129 14.22 13.23 -2.35
C LYS A 129 14.37 12.49 -1.00
N PRO A 130 15.35 11.58 -0.84
CA PRO A 130 15.55 10.85 0.41
C PRO A 130 15.69 11.75 1.65
N SER A 131 16.33 12.92 1.51
CA SER A 131 16.46 13.87 2.62
C SER A 131 15.13 14.39 3.15
N TYR A 132 14.11 14.58 2.29
CA TYR A 132 12.77 14.95 2.74
C TYR A 132 12.06 13.78 3.39
N PHE A 133 12.27 12.57 2.87
CA PHE A 133 11.74 11.36 3.50
C PHE A 133 12.30 11.16 4.91
N ASP A 134 13.62 11.33 5.07
CA ASP A 134 14.30 11.19 6.36
C ASP A 134 13.85 12.26 7.37
N GLU A 135 13.55 13.47 6.90
CA GLU A 135 12.99 14.54 7.74
C GLU A 135 11.57 14.22 8.19
N LEU A 136 10.71 13.80 7.26
CA LEU A 136 9.30 13.51 7.52
C LEU A 136 9.11 12.33 8.47
N TYR A 137 9.91 11.28 8.32
CA TYR A 137 9.71 10.02 9.02
C TYR A 137 10.86 9.70 9.98
N SER A 138 11.47 10.73 10.58
CA SER A 138 12.64 10.59 11.46
C SER A 138 12.42 9.69 12.70
N HIS A 139 11.16 9.41 13.06
CA HIS A 139 10.79 8.62 14.23
C HIS A 139 9.89 7.43 13.92
N LEU A 140 10.16 6.74 12.80
CA LEU A 140 9.38 5.58 12.37
C LEU A 140 9.13 4.57 13.51
N LEU A 141 7.84 4.33 13.75
CA LEU A 141 7.30 3.16 14.40
C LEU A 141 6.46 2.44 13.37
N VAL A 142 6.63 1.12 13.21
CA VAL A 142 5.81 0.34 12.27
C VAL A 142 5.31 -0.94 12.93
N TRP A 143 3.99 -1.03 13.11
CA TRP A 143 3.25 -2.27 13.31
C TRP A 143 1.74 -2.05 13.26
N GLY A 144 1.02 -2.76 12.39
CA GLY A 144 -0.43 -2.62 12.27
C GLY A 144 -0.84 -1.17 12.02
N HIS A 145 -1.74 -0.63 12.84
CA HIS A 145 -2.15 0.77 12.80
C HIS A 145 -1.22 1.72 13.56
N ASN A 146 -0.14 1.23 14.17
CA ASN A 146 0.89 2.05 14.80
C ASN A 146 1.94 2.40 13.76
N TYR A 147 1.68 3.49 13.04
CA TYR A 147 2.58 4.11 12.08
C TYR A 147 2.63 5.63 12.31
N ASP A 148 3.51 6.32 11.61
CA ASP A 148 3.71 7.77 11.76
C ASP A 148 2.45 8.55 11.34
N ASP A 149 2.02 9.51 12.16
CA ASP A 149 0.84 10.35 11.89
C ASP A 149 0.99 11.14 10.57
N ASP A 150 2.24 11.34 10.11
CA ASP A 150 2.57 12.00 8.85
C ASP A 150 2.39 11.11 7.61
N LEU A 151 1.89 9.87 7.74
CA LEU A 151 1.46 9.04 6.61
C LEU A 151 -0.06 9.20 6.37
N PRO A 152 -0.50 10.11 5.46
CA PRO A 152 -1.90 10.47 5.36
C PRO A 152 -2.68 9.43 4.58
N MET A 153 -3.24 8.43 5.26
CA MET A 153 -4.15 7.45 4.68
C MET A 153 -5.61 7.85 4.89
N ILE A 154 -6.45 7.52 3.91
CA ILE A 154 -7.89 7.76 3.98
C ILE A 154 -8.64 6.63 3.29
N THR A 155 -9.72 6.19 3.94
CA THR A 155 -10.62 5.16 3.41
C THR A 155 -11.93 5.80 2.96
N TYR A 156 -12.34 5.49 1.73
CA TYR A 156 -13.58 5.93 1.13
C TYR A 156 -14.49 4.72 0.88
N LYS A 157 -15.79 4.94 0.84
CA LYS A 157 -16.74 3.94 0.35
C LYS A 157 -16.66 3.91 -1.19
N GLY A 158 -16.49 2.73 -1.77
CA GLY A 158 -16.49 2.55 -3.22
C GLY A 158 -15.45 1.54 -3.72
N LEU A 159 -15.56 1.21 -5.00
CA LEU A 159 -14.70 0.28 -5.75
C LEU A 159 -14.34 0.91 -7.09
N ASP A 160 -13.45 1.91 -7.07
CA ASP A 160 -13.09 2.65 -8.29
C ASP A 160 -12.14 1.87 -9.20
N TYR A 161 -11.48 0.83 -8.65
CA TYR A 161 -10.47 0.00 -9.31
C TYR A 161 -9.33 0.80 -9.96
N ILE A 162 -8.86 1.87 -9.31
CA ILE A 162 -7.68 2.59 -9.79
C ILE A 162 -6.43 1.77 -9.45
N PRO A 163 -5.53 1.47 -10.40
CA PRO A 163 -4.29 0.78 -10.08
C PRO A 163 -3.51 1.48 -8.95
N GLY A 164 -3.04 0.70 -7.98
CA GLY A 164 -2.44 1.18 -6.73
C GLY A 164 -3.42 1.43 -5.58
N ASP A 165 -4.73 1.28 -5.79
CA ASP A 165 -5.72 1.27 -4.72
C ASP A 165 -5.50 0.11 -3.74
N VAL A 166 -5.77 0.34 -2.46
CA VAL A 166 -5.76 -0.72 -1.45
C VAL A 166 -7.20 -1.07 -1.06
N TYR A 167 -7.55 -2.34 -1.27
CA TYR A 167 -8.83 -2.92 -0.91
C TYR A 167 -8.71 -3.82 0.31
N TYR A 168 -9.86 -4.26 0.83
CA TYR A 168 -9.91 -5.23 1.92
C TYR A 168 -10.86 -6.38 1.59
N PHE A 169 -10.32 -7.59 1.51
CA PHE A 169 -11.10 -8.81 1.43
C PHE A 169 -11.41 -9.28 2.84
N PHE A 170 -12.67 -9.21 3.24
CA PHE A 170 -13.11 -9.60 4.57
C PHE A 170 -13.48 -11.08 4.61
N ASN A 171 -12.97 -11.80 5.61
CA ASN A 171 -13.29 -13.20 5.89
C ASN A 171 -14.17 -13.29 7.16
N PRO A 172 -15.50 -13.29 7.05
CA PRO A 172 -16.40 -13.17 8.20
C PRO A 172 -16.39 -14.38 9.15
N ASP A 173 -15.99 -15.55 8.67
CA ASP A 173 -15.98 -16.81 9.42
C ASP A 173 -14.54 -17.31 9.67
N PHE A 174 -13.56 -16.40 9.79
CA PHE A 174 -12.16 -16.73 10.11
C PHE A 174 -12.02 -17.59 11.38
N GLU A 175 -11.01 -18.46 11.42
CA GLU A 175 -10.63 -19.23 12.63
C GLU A 175 -9.65 -18.43 13.51
N ASP A 176 -8.54 -17.95 12.92
CA ASP A 176 -7.54 -17.12 13.59
C ASP A 176 -7.73 -15.64 13.20
N PRO A 177 -7.78 -14.70 14.16
CA PRO A 177 -7.90 -13.26 13.88
C PRO A 177 -6.91 -12.70 12.86
N ILE A 178 -5.73 -13.30 12.72
CA ILE A 178 -4.76 -12.87 11.69
C ILE A 178 -5.29 -13.07 10.25
N TRP A 179 -6.28 -13.94 10.08
CA TRP A 179 -6.96 -14.23 8.81
C TRP A 179 -8.39 -13.67 8.75
N MET A 180 -8.70 -12.66 9.57
CA MET A 180 -9.98 -11.92 9.52
C MET A 180 -10.20 -11.25 8.16
N GLY A 181 -9.13 -10.99 7.42
CA GLY A 181 -9.19 -10.53 6.05
C GLY A 181 -7.81 -10.15 5.55
N GLU A 182 -7.76 -9.66 4.32
CA GLU A 182 -6.51 -9.32 3.65
C GLU A 182 -6.60 -7.92 3.06
N ASN A 183 -5.65 -7.05 3.44
CA ASN A 183 -5.45 -5.78 2.74
C ASN A 183 -4.74 -6.08 1.43
N SER A 184 -5.22 -5.56 0.30
CA SER A 184 -4.68 -5.93 -1.00
C SER A 184 -4.50 -4.75 -1.94
N VAL A 185 -3.30 -4.64 -2.53
CA VAL A 185 -3.01 -3.65 -3.57
C VAL A 185 -3.57 -4.13 -4.89
N PHE A 186 -4.47 -3.36 -5.50
CA PHE A 186 -4.95 -3.60 -6.85
C PHE A 186 -3.87 -3.25 -7.88
N ILE A 187 -3.46 -4.23 -8.68
CA ILE A 187 -2.38 -4.12 -9.65
C ILE A 187 -2.91 -3.69 -11.01
N LYS A 188 -3.84 -4.47 -11.58
CA LYS A 188 -4.58 -4.21 -12.84
C LYS A 188 -5.51 -5.40 -13.12
N GLU A 189 -6.56 -5.22 -13.92
CA GLU A 189 -7.30 -6.32 -14.58
C GLU A 189 -7.56 -7.54 -13.67
N ASP A 190 -8.17 -7.30 -12.50
CA ASP A 190 -8.46 -8.33 -11.50
C ASP A 190 -7.26 -8.92 -10.73
N GLN A 191 -6.06 -8.37 -10.84
CA GLN A 191 -4.90 -8.79 -10.06
C GLN A 191 -4.75 -7.97 -8.77
N TYR A 192 -4.56 -8.67 -7.66
CA TYR A 192 -4.38 -8.10 -6.31
C TYR A 192 -3.17 -8.72 -5.65
N PHE A 193 -2.36 -7.90 -4.99
CA PHE A 193 -1.30 -8.38 -4.10
C PHE A 193 -1.78 -8.29 -2.65
N GLY A 194 -1.82 -9.43 -1.95
CA GLY A 194 -1.98 -9.52 -0.48
C GLY A 194 -0.75 -10.16 0.15
N HIS A 195 -0.22 -9.61 1.24
CA HIS A 195 0.97 -10.14 1.88
C HIS A 195 0.64 -11.44 2.64
N GLY A 196 1.33 -12.53 2.29
CA GLY A 196 1.04 -13.86 2.81
C GLY A 196 0.11 -14.70 1.94
N VAL A 197 -0.67 -14.08 1.05
CA VAL A 197 -1.48 -14.76 0.03
C VAL A 197 -0.75 -14.77 -1.32
N GLY A 198 -0.16 -13.64 -1.69
CA GLY A 198 0.56 -13.43 -2.94
C GLY A 198 -0.22 -12.60 -3.96
N LEU A 199 0.23 -12.65 -5.22
CA LEU A 199 -0.41 -12.02 -6.36
C LEU A 199 -1.51 -12.94 -6.93
N MET A 200 -2.76 -12.60 -6.68
CA MET A 200 -3.94 -13.43 -6.96
C MET A 200 -5.01 -12.67 -7.73
N THR A 201 -5.93 -13.40 -8.34
CA THR A 201 -7.22 -12.89 -8.81
C THR A 201 -8.20 -12.63 -7.65
N HIS A 202 -9.34 -11.99 -7.92
CA HIS A 202 -10.38 -11.80 -6.90
C HIS A 202 -10.90 -13.12 -6.34
N ASP A 203 -11.19 -14.08 -7.22
CA ASP A 203 -11.73 -15.39 -6.84
C ASP A 203 -10.69 -16.22 -6.07
N GLU A 204 -9.42 -16.19 -6.51
CA GLU A 204 -8.31 -16.86 -5.80
C GLU A 204 -8.08 -16.27 -4.41
N MET A 205 -8.21 -14.94 -4.24
CA MET A 205 -8.12 -14.30 -2.93
C MET A 205 -9.24 -14.78 -1.99
N ILE A 206 -10.48 -14.85 -2.49
CA ILE A 206 -11.62 -15.38 -1.73
C ILE A 206 -11.43 -16.85 -1.40
N GLU A 207 -10.96 -17.66 -2.35
CA GLU A 207 -10.69 -19.08 -2.14
C GLU A 207 -9.63 -19.29 -1.06
N ALA A 208 -8.51 -18.57 -1.15
CA ALA A 208 -7.42 -18.64 -0.17
C ALA A 208 -7.93 -18.34 1.25
N LEU A 209 -8.65 -17.22 1.44
CA LEU A 209 -9.22 -16.86 2.75
C LEU A 209 -10.27 -17.87 3.24
N ASN A 210 -11.05 -18.45 2.33
CA ASN A 210 -12.05 -19.46 2.67
C ASN A 210 -11.43 -20.75 3.21
N THR A 211 -10.17 -21.05 2.93
CA THR A 211 -9.44 -22.19 3.51
C THR A 211 -9.05 -21.97 4.99
N LEU A 212 -9.09 -20.72 5.46
CA LEU A 212 -8.64 -20.29 6.80
C LEU A 212 -9.82 -19.98 7.73
N ARG A 213 -11.00 -20.50 7.39
CA ARG A 213 -12.23 -20.36 8.15
C ARG A 213 -12.36 -21.43 9.22
N LYS A 214 -13.19 -21.13 10.21
CA LYS A 214 -13.56 -22.09 11.24
C LYS A 214 -14.32 -23.28 10.69
N LYS A 215 -14.31 -24.37 11.45
CA LYS A 215 -15.09 -25.57 11.14
C LYS A 215 -16.58 -25.19 10.98
N ASP A 216 -17.23 -25.79 9.98
CA ASP A 216 -18.65 -25.59 9.67
C ASP A 216 -19.01 -24.13 9.29
N ALA A 217 -18.05 -23.35 8.80
CA ALA A 217 -18.26 -21.99 8.28
C ALA A 217 -19.31 -21.95 7.16
N THR A 218 -20.14 -20.92 7.18
CA THR A 218 -21.27 -20.75 6.23
C THR A 218 -21.18 -19.49 5.40
N LYS A 219 -20.37 -18.51 5.82
CA LYS A 219 -20.15 -17.25 5.10
C LYS A 219 -18.83 -17.31 4.37
N SER A 220 -18.86 -16.97 3.08
CA SER A 220 -17.65 -16.81 2.26
C SER A 220 -16.95 -15.50 2.60
N ALA A 221 -15.64 -15.45 2.39
CA ALA A 221 -14.91 -14.21 2.23
C ALA A 221 -15.44 -13.41 1.03
N TYR A 222 -15.30 -12.08 1.08
CA TYR A 222 -15.76 -11.16 0.05
C TYR A 222 -15.01 -9.82 0.10
N LEU A 223 -14.96 -9.11 -1.03
CA LEU A 223 -14.39 -7.77 -1.11
C LEU A 223 -15.32 -6.73 -0.46
N LEU A 224 -14.82 -5.94 0.48
CA LEU A 224 -15.57 -4.81 1.02
C LEU A 224 -15.68 -3.68 0.00
N GLU A 225 -16.81 -2.99 -0.02
CA GLU A 225 -17.05 -1.78 -0.83
C GLU A 225 -16.33 -0.55 -0.22
N GLN A 226 -15.02 -0.66 -0.04
CA GLN A 226 -14.18 0.40 0.48
C GLN A 226 -12.81 0.40 -0.19
N VAL A 227 -12.20 1.57 -0.28
CA VAL A 227 -10.86 1.77 -0.83
C VAL A 227 -10.03 2.67 0.07
N THR A 228 -8.81 2.24 0.38
CA THR A 228 -7.81 3.02 1.12
C THR A 228 -6.78 3.58 0.16
N ARG A 229 -6.45 4.88 0.32
CA ARG A 229 -5.48 5.61 -0.50
C ARG A 229 -4.63 6.52 0.37
N LEU A 230 -3.45 6.88 -0.15
CA LEU A 230 -2.72 8.05 0.32
C LEU A 230 -3.46 9.34 -0.07
N LYS A 231 -3.40 10.37 0.77
CA LYS A 231 -3.73 11.75 0.38
C LYS A 231 -2.54 12.35 -0.37
N PHE A 232 -2.46 12.07 -1.67
CA PHE A 232 -1.35 12.52 -2.52
C PHE A 232 -1.11 14.04 -2.46
N SER A 233 -2.16 14.83 -2.25
CA SER A 233 -2.07 16.28 -2.09
C SER A 233 -1.17 16.75 -0.95
N ASP A 234 -1.17 16.02 0.16
CA ASP A 234 -0.44 16.37 1.37
C ASP A 234 1.06 16.04 1.20
N LEU A 235 1.37 15.12 0.28
CA LEU A 235 2.73 14.67 -0.02
C LEU A 235 3.35 15.41 -1.22
N TYR A 236 2.53 15.89 -2.16
CA TYR A 236 3.00 16.64 -3.34
C TYR A 236 3.84 17.88 -2.97
N ARG A 237 3.65 18.48 -1.78
CA ARG A 237 4.45 19.62 -1.31
C ARG A 237 5.94 19.31 -1.11
N TYR A 238 6.35 18.03 -1.16
CA TYR A 238 7.72 17.56 -0.93
C TYR A 238 8.43 17.09 -2.22
N THR A 239 7.84 17.34 -3.40
CA THR A 239 8.39 16.96 -4.71
C THR A 239 9.31 18.02 -5.31
#